data_AF-A0A7W4G1M9-F1
#
_entry.id   AF-A0A7W4G1M9-F1
#
_cell.length_a   1.000
_cell.length_b   1.000
_cell.length_c   1.000
_cell.angle_alpha   90.00
_cell.angle_beta   90.00
_cell.angle_gamma   90.00
#
_symmetry.space_group_name_H-M   'P 1'
#
loop_
_entity.id
_entity.type
_entity.pdbx_description
1 polymer ?
#
loop_
_entity_poly.entity_id
_entity_poly.type
_entity_poly.pdbx_seq_one_letter_code
_entity_poly.pdbx_strand_id
1 'polypeptide(L)'
;MNVYQLRKPTNAYDVINLDIMEMSKQIVKNSNKLMSDNIIQIVMNDVPKGKATLSELSPNGFECKHEPKAKKQSYDVNLYGSFLVLNESAYECLNASLSEFGEFIDLKTNGDNLYLFNPLIFAQEDLSLTERAYLDGFEDGLKSLVFDDEDISNKLIFKSKMQSGLSLYCTDDFKKLINDNNLTGLVFNTDLLTYF
;
A
#
# COMPACT_ATOMS: atom_id res chain seq x y z
N MET A 1 -18.66 -11.19 -2.75
CA MET A 1 -18.28 -9.80 -3.16
C MET A 1 -17.06 -9.89 -4.06
N ASN A 2 -16.79 -8.98 -5.01
CA ASN A 2 -15.54 -9.11 -5.77
C ASN A 2 -14.37 -8.50 -5.00
N VAL A 3 -13.20 -9.13 -5.15
CA VAL A 3 -11.92 -8.61 -4.68
C VAL A 3 -11.05 -8.30 -5.90
N TYR A 4 -10.29 -7.21 -5.82
CA TYR A 4 -9.32 -6.81 -6.82
C TYR A 4 -7.97 -6.62 -6.16
N GLN A 5 -6.90 -7.06 -6.82
CA GLN A 5 -5.54 -6.62 -6.49
C GLN A 5 -5.31 -5.25 -7.13
N LEU A 6 -4.82 -4.30 -6.33
CA LEU A 6 -4.50 -2.97 -6.83
C LEU A 6 -3.20 -3.00 -7.64
N ARG A 7 -3.21 -2.30 -8.77
CA ARG A 7 -2.08 -2.21 -9.71
C ARG A 7 -1.83 -0.79 -10.15
N LYS A 8 -0.58 -0.55 -10.57
CA LYS A 8 -0.22 0.65 -11.30
C LYS A 8 -0.67 0.51 -12.77
N PRO A 9 -1.12 1.60 -13.42
CA PRO A 9 -1.25 1.65 -14.86
C PRO A 9 0.08 1.29 -15.55
N THR A 10 0.01 0.70 -16.74
CA THR A 10 1.21 0.42 -17.56
C THR A 10 1.97 1.73 -17.83
N ASN A 11 3.30 1.70 -17.69
CA ASN A 11 4.19 2.87 -17.82
C ASN A 11 3.97 3.98 -16.76
N ALA A 12 3.33 3.69 -15.63
CA ALA A 12 3.32 4.60 -14.49
C ALA A 12 4.75 4.81 -13.94
N TYR A 13 5.06 6.06 -13.58
CA TYR A 13 6.28 6.39 -12.86
C TYR A 13 6.04 6.29 -11.36
N ASP A 14 7.10 6.02 -10.61
CA ASP A 14 7.06 6.21 -9.17
C ASP A 14 6.76 7.68 -8.86
N VAL A 15 5.81 7.90 -7.95
CA VAL A 15 5.31 9.23 -7.60
C VAL A 15 6.28 10.01 -6.72
N ILE A 16 7.08 9.31 -5.92
CA ILE A 16 8.04 9.90 -4.97
C ILE A 16 9.34 9.10 -4.93
N ASN A 17 10.43 9.76 -4.54
CA ASN A 17 11.74 9.13 -4.33
C ASN A 17 11.97 8.72 -2.86
N LEU A 18 11.03 7.97 -2.28
CA LEU A 18 11.07 7.56 -0.87
C LEU A 18 11.15 6.03 -0.75
N ASP A 19 12.28 5.46 -1.13
CA ASP A 19 12.50 4.02 -1.02
C ASP A 19 12.74 3.58 0.45
N ILE A 20 12.82 2.26 0.68
CA ILE A 20 13.07 1.67 2.02
C ILE A 20 14.32 2.25 2.68
N MET A 21 15.37 2.49 1.89
CA MET A 21 16.63 3.00 2.40
C MET A 21 16.49 4.46 2.83
N GLU A 22 15.78 5.28 2.05
CA GLU A 22 15.50 6.67 2.37
C GLU A 22 14.58 6.82 3.58
N MET A 23 13.50 6.02 3.65
CA MET A 23 12.64 5.95 4.85
C MET A 23 13.45 5.60 6.09
N SER A 24 14.30 4.58 6.00
CA SER A 24 15.15 4.12 7.12
C SER A 24 16.11 5.21 7.60
N LYS A 25 16.77 5.93 6.68
CA LYS A 25 17.66 7.05 7.03
C LYS A 25 16.92 8.16 7.77
N GLN A 26 15.70 8.49 7.33
CA GLN A 26 14.91 9.54 7.96
C GLN A 26 14.41 9.13 9.35
N ILE A 27 13.97 7.87 9.53
CA ILE A 27 13.60 7.33 10.84
C ILE A 27 14.78 7.41 11.83
N VAL A 28 15.98 7.03 11.37
CA VAL A 28 17.22 7.11 12.17
C VAL A 28 17.52 8.55 12.58
N LYS A 29 17.47 9.48 11.61
CA LYS A 29 17.70 10.91 11.84
C LYS A 29 16.70 11.49 12.84
N ASN A 30 15.42 11.15 12.71
CA ASN A 30 14.35 11.68 13.56
C ASN A 30 14.37 11.11 14.99
N SER A 31 14.85 9.88 15.17
CA SER A 31 14.97 9.22 16.48
C SER A 31 16.32 9.41 17.16
N ASN A 32 17.26 10.13 16.53
CA ASN A 32 18.65 10.30 16.97
C ASN A 32 19.36 8.96 17.29
N LYS A 33 19.01 7.91 16.54
CA LYS A 33 19.61 6.57 16.64
C LYS A 33 20.73 6.42 15.59
N LEU A 34 21.50 5.34 15.69
CA LEU A 34 22.42 4.92 14.63
C LEU A 34 21.68 4.07 13.59
N MET A 35 22.07 4.19 12.32
CA MET A 35 21.60 3.28 11.27
C MET A 35 22.00 1.85 11.61
N SER A 36 21.06 0.91 11.52
CA SER A 36 21.31 -0.51 11.77
C SER A 36 20.45 -1.36 10.86
N ASP A 37 20.89 -2.59 10.60
CA ASP A 37 20.12 -3.57 9.81
C ASP A 37 18.71 -3.78 10.40
N ASN A 38 18.56 -3.63 11.71
CA ASN A 38 17.26 -3.75 12.39
C ASN A 38 16.22 -2.74 11.85
N ILE A 39 16.60 -1.49 11.60
CA ILE A 39 15.64 -0.48 11.10
C ILE A 39 15.24 -0.77 9.65
N ILE A 40 16.19 -1.22 8.83
CA ILE A 40 15.89 -1.65 7.45
C ILE A 40 14.92 -2.82 7.48
N GLN A 41 15.14 -3.80 8.36
CA GLN A 41 14.24 -4.93 8.53
C GLN A 41 12.85 -4.51 9.00
N ILE A 42 12.75 -3.56 9.93
CA ILE A 42 11.45 -3.04 10.38
C ILE A 42 10.68 -2.41 9.21
N VAL A 43 11.32 -1.53 8.43
CA VAL A 43 10.66 -0.87 7.29
C VAL A 43 10.31 -1.86 6.18
N MET A 44 11.21 -2.81 5.88
CA MET A 44 11.04 -3.77 4.79
C MET A 44 10.07 -4.91 5.12
N ASN A 45 10.00 -5.35 6.38
CA ASN A 45 9.23 -6.53 6.78
C ASN A 45 8.10 -6.21 7.73
N ASP A 46 8.37 -5.47 8.81
CA ASP A 46 7.40 -5.31 9.88
C ASP A 46 6.30 -4.32 9.50
N VAL A 47 6.64 -3.24 8.79
CA VAL A 47 5.64 -2.27 8.29
C VAL A 47 4.66 -2.92 7.30
N PRO A 48 5.09 -3.62 6.23
CA PRO A 48 4.14 -4.30 5.34
C PRO A 48 3.28 -5.34 6.06
N LYS A 49 3.83 -6.04 7.06
CA LYS A 49 3.13 -7.06 7.87
C LYS A 49 2.27 -6.48 9.01
N GLY A 50 2.18 -5.15 9.13
CA GLY A 50 1.38 -4.48 10.16
C GLY A 50 1.90 -4.69 11.59
N LYS A 51 3.19 -5.04 11.74
CA LYS A 51 3.86 -5.22 13.05
C LYS A 51 4.48 -3.93 13.58
N ALA A 52 4.60 -2.91 12.73
CA ALA A 52 5.04 -1.56 13.06
C ALA A 52 4.26 -0.56 12.20
N THR A 53 4.03 0.64 12.71
CA THR A 53 3.38 1.74 11.98
C THR A 53 4.38 2.82 11.61
N LEU A 54 4.10 3.53 10.52
CA LEU A 54 4.94 4.63 10.06
C LEU A 54 4.82 5.85 10.98
N SER A 55 3.64 6.09 11.57
CA SER A 55 3.44 7.17 12.55
C SER A 55 4.26 6.97 13.82
N GLU A 56 4.45 5.73 14.30
CA GLU A 56 5.35 5.45 15.43
C GLU A 56 6.82 5.65 15.06
N LEU A 57 7.21 5.25 13.85
CA LEU A 57 8.59 5.30 13.39
C LEU A 57 9.03 6.72 12.98
N SER A 58 8.12 7.51 12.40
CA SER A 58 8.36 8.88 11.98
C SER A 58 7.12 9.75 12.21
N PRO A 59 6.90 10.23 13.46
CA PRO A 59 5.70 11.02 13.81
C PRO A 59 5.53 12.32 13.02
N ASN A 60 6.61 12.86 12.48
CA ASN A 60 6.63 14.10 11.71
C ASN A 60 6.59 13.88 10.19
N GLY A 61 6.25 12.66 9.75
CA GLY A 61 6.20 12.26 8.35
C GLY A 61 7.57 12.05 7.71
N PHE A 62 7.61 12.14 6.39
CA PHE A 62 8.82 11.97 5.59
C PHE A 62 9.05 13.15 4.66
N GLU A 63 10.32 13.46 4.40
CA GLU A 63 10.74 14.40 3.36
C GLU A 63 11.02 13.65 2.07
N CYS A 64 10.41 14.04 0.97
CA CYS A 64 10.68 13.43 -0.33
C CYS A 64 10.45 14.41 -1.48
N LYS A 65 10.84 14.01 -2.69
CA LYS A 65 10.59 14.73 -3.93
C LYS A 65 9.41 14.07 -4.63
N HIS A 66 8.48 14.88 -5.09
CA HIS A 66 7.50 14.44 -6.08
C HIS A 66 8.19 14.33 -7.44
N GLU A 67 8.21 13.13 -8.00
CA GLU A 67 8.93 12.79 -9.21
C GLU A 67 8.41 13.58 -10.42
N PRO A 68 9.28 14.31 -11.16
CA PRO A 68 8.84 15.20 -12.24
C PRO A 68 8.06 14.51 -13.36
N LYS A 69 8.31 13.22 -13.60
CA LYS A 69 7.57 12.45 -14.61
C LYS A 69 6.18 12.04 -14.09
N ALA A 70 6.06 11.67 -12.82
CA ALA A 70 4.77 11.40 -12.20
C ALA A 70 3.91 12.67 -12.10
N LYS A 71 4.51 13.83 -11.80
CA LYS A 71 3.82 15.14 -11.88
C LYS A 71 3.12 15.36 -13.22
N LYS A 72 3.76 14.94 -14.33
CA LYS A 72 3.18 15.05 -15.67
C LYS A 72 2.07 14.03 -15.92
N GLN A 73 2.13 12.85 -15.30
CA GLN A 73 1.05 11.86 -15.35
C GLN A 73 -0.17 12.30 -14.54
N SER A 74 0.06 13.08 -13.47
CA SER A 74 -1.00 13.72 -12.68
C SER A 74 -2.04 12.74 -12.16
N TYR A 75 -1.62 11.53 -11.81
CA TYR A 75 -2.48 10.54 -11.17
C TYR A 75 -2.81 10.94 -9.74
N ASP A 76 -4.08 10.78 -9.38
CA ASP A 76 -4.60 11.19 -8.08
C ASP A 76 -4.22 10.23 -6.96
N VAL A 77 -4.29 8.93 -7.25
CA VAL A 77 -3.95 7.85 -6.33
C VAL A 77 -2.89 6.97 -6.97
N ASN A 78 -1.73 6.86 -6.32
CA ASN A 78 -0.58 6.15 -6.86
C ASN A 78 -0.25 4.96 -5.96
N LEU A 79 -0.25 3.74 -6.51
CA LEU A 79 0.29 2.59 -5.80
C LEU A 79 1.82 2.73 -5.66
N TYR A 80 2.34 2.62 -4.44
CA TYR A 80 3.77 2.76 -4.14
C TYR A 80 4.20 1.66 -3.16
N GLY A 81 4.68 0.54 -3.71
CA GLY A 81 4.94 -0.67 -2.92
C GLY A 81 3.64 -1.20 -2.29
N SER A 82 3.63 -1.33 -0.97
CA SER A 82 2.45 -1.73 -0.17
C SER A 82 1.65 -0.54 0.38
N PHE A 83 1.85 0.65 -0.19
CA PHE A 83 1.21 1.91 0.20
C PHE A 83 0.45 2.53 -0.96
N LEU A 84 -0.41 3.49 -0.65
CA LEU A 84 -0.92 4.45 -1.63
C LEU A 84 -0.29 5.82 -1.36
N VAL A 85 -0.05 6.60 -2.40
CA VAL A 85 0.31 8.02 -2.30
C VAL A 85 -0.75 8.83 -3.03
N LEU A 86 -1.40 9.71 -2.29
CA LEU A 86 -2.51 10.52 -2.74
C LEU A 86 -2.03 11.97 -2.93
N ASN A 87 -2.52 12.62 -3.99
CA ASN A 87 -2.49 14.08 -4.05
C ASN A 87 -3.53 14.69 -3.08
N GLU A 88 -3.51 16.00 -2.94
CA GLU A 88 -4.42 16.74 -2.06
C GLU A 88 -5.91 16.47 -2.37
N SER A 89 -6.32 16.52 -3.64
CA SER A 89 -7.71 16.29 -4.03
C SER A 89 -8.17 14.87 -3.70
N ALA A 90 -7.35 13.84 -3.97
CA ALA A 90 -7.68 12.47 -3.60
C ALA A 90 -7.74 12.30 -2.08
N TYR A 91 -6.82 12.93 -1.34
CA TYR A 91 -6.83 12.87 0.11
C TYR A 91 -8.11 13.48 0.69
N GLU A 92 -8.54 14.65 0.21
CA GLU A 92 -9.79 15.29 0.62
C GLU A 92 -11.01 14.39 0.40
N CYS A 93 -11.06 13.67 -0.72
CA CYS A 93 -12.16 12.75 -1.04
C CYS A 93 -12.11 11.45 -0.21
N LEU A 94 -10.92 10.91 0.03
CA LEU A 94 -10.76 9.53 0.53
C LEU A 94 -10.46 9.44 2.03
N ASN A 95 -9.97 10.51 2.68
CA ASN A 95 -9.48 10.42 4.06
C ASN A 95 -10.54 9.88 5.02
N ALA A 96 -11.78 10.36 4.92
CA ALA A 96 -12.83 10.01 5.87
C ALA A 96 -13.18 8.52 5.78
N SER A 97 -13.22 7.98 4.56
CA SER A 97 -13.50 6.56 4.31
C SER A 97 -12.31 5.64 4.58
N LEU A 98 -11.07 6.13 4.42
CA LEU A 98 -9.88 5.28 4.56
C LEU A 98 -9.25 5.29 5.95
N SER A 99 -9.54 6.30 6.77
CA SER A 99 -8.90 6.48 8.09
C SER A 99 -9.14 5.32 9.05
N GLU A 100 -10.23 4.56 8.90
CA GLU A 100 -10.47 3.37 9.73
C GLU A 100 -9.64 2.14 9.28
N PHE A 101 -9.09 2.16 8.07
CA PHE A 101 -8.37 1.03 7.46
C PHE A 101 -6.84 1.15 7.56
N GLY A 102 -6.31 2.25 8.08
CA GLY A 102 -4.88 2.49 8.10
C GLY A 102 -4.51 3.85 8.67
N GLU A 103 -3.31 4.30 8.33
CA GLU A 103 -2.78 5.59 8.74
C GLU A 103 -2.41 6.45 7.53
N PHE A 104 -2.57 7.76 7.68
CA PHE A 104 -2.05 8.74 6.75
C PHE A 104 -0.80 9.40 7.30
N ILE A 105 0.20 9.54 6.45
CA ILE A 105 1.49 10.14 6.75
C ILE A 105 1.71 11.29 5.77
N ASP A 106 1.89 12.50 6.31
CA ASP A 106 2.20 13.67 5.51
C ASP A 106 3.57 13.51 4.85
N LEU A 107 3.62 13.77 3.55
CA LEU A 107 4.87 13.82 2.78
C LEU A 107 5.25 15.27 2.54
N LYS A 108 6.36 15.69 3.13
CA LYS A 108 6.94 17.01 2.92
C LYS A 108 7.65 17.01 1.58
N THR A 109 6.96 17.49 0.55
CA THR A 109 7.55 17.71 -0.76
C THR A 109 7.86 19.18 -1.01
N ASN A 110 8.81 19.46 -1.91
CA ASN A 110 9.09 20.84 -2.35
C ASN A 110 7.95 21.34 -3.26
N GLY A 111 6.85 21.77 -2.67
CA GLY A 111 5.80 22.56 -3.31
C GLY A 111 4.45 21.87 -3.50
N ASP A 112 4.34 20.55 -3.32
CA ASP A 112 3.05 19.83 -3.43
C ASP A 112 2.68 19.14 -2.11
N ASN A 113 1.39 19.10 -1.81
CA ASN A 113 0.86 18.32 -0.70
C ASN A 113 0.57 16.89 -1.18
N LEU A 114 1.34 15.93 -0.68
CA LEU A 114 1.13 14.50 -0.92
C LEU A 114 0.96 13.78 0.41
N TYR A 115 0.17 12.71 0.39
CA TYR A 115 -0.18 11.93 1.58
C TYR A 115 0.08 10.45 1.30
N LEU A 116 0.91 9.82 2.12
CA LEU A 116 1.11 8.37 2.07
C LEU A 116 0.06 7.71 2.96
N PHE A 117 -0.74 6.83 2.39
CA PHE A 117 -1.64 5.96 3.13
C PHE A 117 -1.00 4.58 3.30
N ASN A 118 -0.85 4.14 4.55
CA ASN A 118 -0.43 2.80 4.91
C ASN A 118 -1.64 1.99 5.41
N PRO A 119 -2.19 1.06 4.61
CA PRO A 119 -3.24 0.16 5.08
C PRO A 119 -2.70 -0.74 6.20
N LEU A 120 -3.43 -0.80 7.32
CA LEU A 120 -3.08 -1.62 8.49
C LEU A 120 -4.01 -2.83 8.66
N ILE A 121 -5.10 -2.89 7.88
CA ILE A 121 -6.07 -3.98 7.93
C ILE A 121 -5.66 -5.15 7.04
N PHE A 122 -5.87 -6.36 7.56
CA PHE A 122 -5.68 -7.61 6.85
C PHE A 122 -7.02 -8.32 6.71
N ALA A 123 -7.26 -8.94 5.56
CA ALA A 123 -8.40 -9.84 5.38
C ALA A 123 -7.99 -11.29 5.71
N GLN A 124 -8.98 -12.08 6.12
CA GLN A 124 -8.83 -13.52 6.31
C GLN A 124 -8.91 -14.22 4.95
N GLU A 125 -7.90 -15.03 4.64
CA GLU A 125 -7.94 -15.92 3.50
C GLU A 125 -8.86 -17.13 3.76
N ASP A 126 -9.70 -17.49 2.78
CA ASP A 126 -10.43 -18.75 2.80
C ASP A 126 -9.46 -19.89 2.47
N LEU A 127 -9.02 -20.60 3.51
CA LEU A 127 -8.05 -21.68 3.40
C LEU A 127 -8.58 -22.92 2.67
N SER A 128 -9.90 -23.03 2.45
CA SER A 128 -10.49 -24.13 1.67
C SER A 128 -10.37 -23.89 0.15
N LEU A 129 -10.23 -22.62 -0.25
CA LEU A 129 -10.14 -22.20 -1.65
C LEU A 129 -8.78 -21.59 -2.02
N THR A 130 -7.97 -21.24 -1.03
CA THR A 130 -6.59 -20.73 -1.18
C THR A 130 -5.59 -21.87 -1.17
N GLU A 131 -4.89 -22.07 -2.28
CA GLU A 131 -3.95 -23.18 -2.49
C GLU A 131 -2.50 -22.66 -2.56
N ARG A 132 -1.59 -23.28 -1.82
CA ARG A 132 -0.14 -23.01 -1.93
C ARG A 132 0.43 -23.67 -3.18
N ALA A 133 1.33 -22.97 -3.87
CA ALA A 133 2.11 -23.54 -4.94
C ALA A 133 3.38 -24.18 -4.38
N TYR A 134 3.84 -25.27 -5.02
CA TYR A 134 5.07 -25.95 -4.66
C TYR A 134 5.90 -26.23 -5.91
N LEU A 135 7.20 -25.96 -5.85
CA LEU A 135 8.19 -26.29 -6.86
C LEU A 135 9.27 -27.17 -6.22
N ASP A 136 9.48 -28.37 -6.75
CA ASP A 136 10.44 -29.35 -6.23
C ASP A 136 10.30 -29.66 -4.73
N GLY A 137 9.07 -29.61 -4.21
CA GLY A 137 8.76 -29.87 -2.80
C GLY A 137 8.93 -28.67 -1.86
N PHE A 138 9.32 -27.50 -2.39
CA PHE A 138 9.41 -26.24 -1.64
C PHE A 138 8.23 -25.34 -1.98
N GLU A 139 7.73 -24.58 -1.00
CA GLU A 139 6.67 -23.60 -1.23
C GLU A 139 7.16 -22.50 -2.17
N ASP A 140 6.40 -22.27 -3.25
CA ASP A 140 6.69 -21.30 -4.32
C ASP A 140 5.50 -20.35 -4.51
N GLY A 141 5.03 -19.78 -3.40
CA GLY A 141 3.91 -18.83 -3.39
C GLY A 141 2.54 -19.51 -3.39
N LEU A 142 1.58 -18.92 -4.10
CA LEU A 142 0.18 -19.36 -4.13
C LEU A 142 -0.23 -19.72 -5.57
N LYS A 143 -1.10 -20.72 -5.68
CA LYS A 143 -1.78 -21.10 -6.93
C LYS A 143 -3.17 -20.46 -7.04
N SER A 144 -3.84 -20.27 -5.90
CA SER A 144 -5.08 -19.51 -5.79
C SER A 144 -5.06 -18.70 -4.50
N LEU A 145 -5.76 -17.58 -4.51
CA LEU A 145 -5.99 -16.74 -3.33
C LEU A 145 -7.45 -16.33 -3.32
N VAL A 146 -8.15 -16.67 -2.24
CA VAL A 146 -9.54 -16.33 -2.02
C VAL A 146 -9.67 -15.81 -0.60
N PHE A 147 -10.49 -14.78 -0.41
CA PHE A 147 -10.75 -14.20 0.90
C PHE A 147 -12.13 -14.62 1.40
N ASP A 148 -12.26 -14.70 2.72
CA ASP A 148 -13.54 -14.98 3.38
C ASP A 148 -14.52 -13.82 3.14
N ASP A 149 -15.69 -14.13 2.56
CA ASP A 149 -16.69 -13.14 2.14
C ASP A 149 -17.30 -12.38 3.34
N GLU A 150 -17.45 -13.02 4.50
CA GLU A 150 -17.98 -12.36 5.71
C GLU A 150 -16.96 -11.37 6.26
N ASP A 151 -15.68 -11.76 6.33
CA ASP A 151 -14.59 -10.93 6.80
C ASP A 151 -14.37 -9.70 5.90
N ILE A 152 -14.42 -9.83 4.58
CA ILE A 152 -14.22 -8.67 3.68
C ILE A 152 -15.45 -7.77 3.54
N SER A 153 -16.61 -8.19 4.06
CA SER A 153 -17.90 -7.53 3.81
C SER A 153 -17.97 -6.05 4.23
N ASN A 154 -17.13 -5.64 5.18
CA ASN A 154 -17.02 -4.28 5.69
C ASN A 154 -15.64 -3.65 5.44
N LYS A 155 -14.83 -4.21 4.54
CA LYS A 155 -13.50 -3.69 4.22
C LYS A 155 -13.49 -2.98 2.88
N LEU A 156 -12.86 -1.81 2.82
CA LEU A 156 -12.57 -1.12 1.56
C LEU A 156 -11.25 -1.62 0.95
N ILE A 157 -10.19 -1.59 1.74
CA ILE A 157 -8.82 -1.90 1.33
C ILE A 157 -8.14 -2.70 2.43
N PHE A 158 -7.34 -3.69 2.03
CA PHE A 158 -6.68 -4.60 2.97
C PHE A 158 -5.45 -5.28 2.37
N LYS A 159 -4.73 -5.98 3.24
CA LYS A 159 -3.55 -6.80 2.93
C LYS A 159 -3.84 -8.29 3.15
N SER A 160 -3.04 -9.15 2.53
CA SER A 160 -3.03 -10.61 2.77
C SER A 160 -1.82 -11.00 3.61
N LYS A 161 -2.04 -11.84 4.62
CA LYS A 161 -0.96 -12.42 5.43
C LYS A 161 -0.18 -13.46 4.62
N MET A 162 -0.87 -14.24 3.78
CA MET A 162 -0.25 -15.22 2.89
C MET A 162 0.60 -14.58 1.78
N GLN A 163 0.38 -13.30 1.48
CA GLN A 163 1.20 -12.48 0.57
C GLN A 163 2.12 -11.50 1.32
N SER A 164 2.42 -11.77 2.60
CA SER A 164 3.32 -10.99 3.45
C SER A 164 2.99 -9.49 3.57
N GLY A 165 1.75 -9.08 3.27
CA GLY A 165 1.32 -7.69 3.26
C GLY A 165 1.97 -6.81 2.18
N LEU A 166 2.61 -7.42 1.17
CA LEU A 166 3.32 -6.69 0.11
C LEU A 166 2.40 -6.20 -1.02
N SER A 167 1.25 -6.84 -1.19
CA SER A 167 0.21 -6.44 -2.16
C SER A 167 -0.99 -5.83 -1.45
N LEU A 168 -1.64 -4.88 -2.13
CA LEU A 168 -2.91 -4.29 -1.68
C LEU A 168 -4.08 -4.86 -2.46
N TYR A 169 -5.14 -5.16 -1.73
CA TYR A 169 -6.40 -5.67 -2.24
C TYR A 169 -7.53 -4.74 -1.84
N CYS A 170 -8.60 -4.74 -2.63
CA CYS A 170 -9.76 -3.92 -2.35
C CYS A 170 -11.05 -4.61 -2.80
N THR A 171 -12.17 -4.15 -2.26
CA THR A 171 -13.52 -4.64 -2.60
C THR A 171 -14.15 -3.78 -3.71
N ASP A 172 -15.33 -4.20 -4.18
CA ASP A 172 -16.16 -3.40 -5.08
C ASP A 172 -16.48 -2.00 -4.51
N ASP A 173 -16.61 -1.86 -3.19
CA ASP A 173 -16.95 -0.58 -2.54
C ASP A 173 -15.81 0.43 -2.67
N PHE A 174 -14.56 0.01 -2.49
CA PHE A 174 -13.41 0.89 -2.73
C PHE A 174 -13.28 1.27 -4.20
N LYS A 175 -13.46 0.30 -5.10
CA LYS A 175 -13.46 0.56 -6.55
C LYS A 175 -14.56 1.57 -6.93
N LYS A 176 -15.75 1.43 -6.36
CA LYS A 176 -16.85 2.38 -6.53
C LYS A 176 -16.47 3.77 -6.00
N LEU A 177 -15.88 3.85 -4.81
CA LEU A 177 -15.43 5.11 -4.22
C LEU A 177 -14.43 5.85 -5.12
N ILE A 178 -13.46 5.15 -5.71
CA ILE A 178 -12.51 5.72 -6.67
C ILE A 178 -13.23 6.24 -7.93
N ASN A 179 -14.12 5.43 -8.52
CA ASN A 179 -14.82 5.76 -9.76
C ASN A 179 -15.83 6.91 -9.58
N ASP A 180 -16.60 6.92 -8.50
CA ASP A 180 -17.61 7.95 -8.22
C ASP A 180 -16.98 9.33 -8.02
N ASN A 181 -15.74 9.39 -7.50
CA ASN A 181 -14.96 10.62 -7.36
C ASN A 181 -14.08 10.93 -8.60
N ASN A 182 -14.16 10.12 -9.66
CA ASN A 182 -13.36 10.25 -10.88
C ASN A 182 -11.84 10.27 -10.65
N LEU A 183 -11.37 9.57 -9.61
CA LEU A 183 -9.95 9.53 -9.27
C LEU A 183 -9.18 8.58 -10.19
N THR A 184 -7.97 8.97 -10.58
CA THR A 184 -7.13 8.23 -11.52
C THR A 184 -5.91 7.62 -10.85
N GLY A 185 -5.23 6.69 -11.55
CA GLY A 185 -3.92 6.16 -11.15
C GLY A 185 -3.89 4.74 -10.58
N LEU A 186 -5.04 4.07 -10.51
CA LEU A 186 -5.15 2.67 -10.10
C LEU A 186 -5.76 1.80 -11.21
N VAL A 187 -5.31 0.55 -11.26
CA VAL A 187 -5.91 -0.54 -12.03
C VAL A 187 -6.42 -1.59 -11.06
N PHE A 188 -7.65 -2.06 -11.28
CA PHE A 188 -8.33 -3.07 -10.46
C PHE A 188 -8.25 -4.43 -11.14
N ASN A 189 -7.27 -5.25 -10.75
CA ASN A 189 -7.03 -6.54 -11.38
C ASN A 189 -7.82 -7.65 -10.69
N THR A 190 -8.53 -8.48 -11.46
CA THR A 190 -9.28 -9.63 -10.93
C THR A 190 -8.40 -10.85 -10.68
N ASP A 191 -7.23 -10.93 -11.33
CA ASP A 191 -6.22 -11.90 -10.97
C ASP A 191 -5.44 -11.38 -9.73
N LEU A 192 -5.60 -12.11 -8.62
CA LEU A 192 -5.10 -11.70 -7.31
C LEU A 192 -3.63 -12.07 -7.10
N LEU A 193 -3.05 -12.89 -7.98
CA LEU A 193 -1.71 -13.46 -7.85
C LEU A 193 -0.78 -13.12 -9.01
N THR A 194 -1.20 -12.25 -9.93
CA THR A 194 -0.29 -11.76 -10.97
C THR A 194 0.96 -11.16 -10.29
N TYR A 195 2.10 -11.11 -10.97
CA TYR A 195 3.29 -10.40 -10.48
C TYR A 195 3.69 -9.23 -11.40
N PHE A 196 3.11 -9.17 -12.61
CA PHE A 196 3.48 -8.28 -13.71
C PHE A 196 2.36 -7.31 -14.07
#